data_AF-A0A937I8I4-F1
#
_entry.id   AF-A0A937I8I4-F1
#
_cell.length_a   1.000
_cell.length_b   1.000
_cell.length_c   1.000
_cell.angle_alpha   90.00
_cell.angle_beta   90.00
_cell.angle_gamma   90.00
#
_symmetry.space_group_name_H-M   'P 1'
#
loop_
_entity.id
_entity.type
_entity.pdbx_description
1 polymer ?
#
loop_
_entity_poly.entity_id
_entity_poly.type
_entity_poly.pdbx_seq_one_letter_code
_entity_poly.pdbx_strand_id
1 'polypeptide(L)'
;MDSKELINLYLDISEQISNELEFDGSAKDKNNQYLFFSSLENSLDYLALDVESILPLKTDSFDQFNYLAKWKNLSKSITIKNIINNEFGSDGLFTHIENVKEKISAPLNDSIIFTNEAINLKKINLILDKYKRFKMLLRKTLDEC
;
A
#
# COMPACT_ATOMS: atom_id res chain seq x y z
N MET A 1 -12.70 -17.17 -3.72
CA MET A 1 -11.37 -17.03 -3.09
C MET A 1 -11.57 -16.22 -1.83
N ASP A 2 -11.02 -16.65 -0.72
CA ASP A 2 -11.19 -15.96 0.57
C ASP A 2 -10.44 -14.61 0.54
N SER A 3 -10.95 -13.57 1.21
CA SER A 3 -10.30 -12.25 1.27
C SER A 3 -8.87 -12.39 1.77
N LYS A 4 -8.67 -13.25 2.78
CA LYS A 4 -7.36 -13.54 3.38
C LYS A 4 -6.39 -14.21 2.43
N GLU A 5 -6.88 -15.10 1.56
CA GLU A 5 -6.06 -15.72 0.52
C GLU A 5 -5.58 -14.67 -0.50
N LEU A 6 -6.49 -13.80 -0.95
CA LEU A 6 -6.15 -12.74 -1.91
C LEU A 6 -5.17 -11.74 -1.32
N ILE A 7 -5.35 -11.32 -0.07
CA ILE A 7 -4.39 -10.45 0.64
C ILE A 7 -2.97 -11.05 0.59
N ASN A 8 -2.84 -12.33 0.94
CA ASN A 8 -1.54 -12.99 0.98
C ASN A 8 -0.97 -13.21 -0.42
N LEU A 9 -1.79 -13.63 -1.39
CA LEU A 9 -1.37 -13.83 -2.78
C LEU A 9 -0.74 -12.56 -3.35
N TYR A 10 -1.43 -11.42 -3.23
CA TYR A 10 -0.92 -10.16 -3.76
C TYR A 10 0.32 -9.64 -3.00
N LEU A 11 0.41 -9.91 -1.69
CA LEU A 11 1.62 -9.62 -0.92
C LEU A 11 2.79 -10.47 -1.42
N ASP A 12 2.62 -11.78 -1.57
CA ASP A 12 3.66 -12.69 -2.04
C ASP A 12 4.14 -12.30 -3.45
N ILE A 13 3.23 -11.91 -4.34
CA ILE A 13 3.58 -11.37 -5.67
C ILE A 13 4.44 -10.11 -5.53
N SER A 14 4.05 -9.16 -4.69
CA SER A 14 4.84 -7.93 -4.47
C SER A 14 6.23 -8.25 -3.92
N GLU A 15 6.36 -9.24 -3.03
CA GLU A 15 7.65 -9.66 -2.49
C GLU A 15 8.51 -10.32 -3.57
N GLN A 16 7.93 -11.18 -4.40
CA GLN A 16 8.64 -11.80 -5.52
C GLN A 16 9.17 -10.74 -6.49
N ILE A 17 8.32 -9.80 -6.91
CA ILE A 17 8.73 -8.71 -7.79
C ILE A 17 9.83 -7.86 -7.15
N SER A 18 9.75 -7.60 -5.83
CA SER A 18 10.77 -6.80 -5.14
C SER A 18 12.17 -7.41 -5.19
N ASN A 19 12.27 -8.74 -5.27
CA ASN A 19 13.54 -9.46 -5.42
C ASN A 19 14.10 -9.38 -6.85
N GLU A 20 13.26 -9.04 -7.83
CA GLU A 20 13.62 -8.90 -9.25
C GLU A 20 13.88 -7.44 -9.66
N LEU A 21 13.79 -6.49 -8.73
CA LEU A 21 14.06 -5.07 -9.01
C LEU A 21 15.57 -4.80 -9.02
N GLU A 22 16.04 -4.23 -10.12
CA GLU A 22 17.46 -3.94 -10.39
C GLU A 22 17.74 -2.43 -10.32
N PHE A 23 16.71 -1.58 -10.42
CA PHE A 23 16.82 -0.11 -10.42
C PHE A 23 17.78 0.43 -11.48
N ASP A 24 17.91 -0.27 -12.60
CA ASP A 24 18.82 0.03 -13.71
C ASP A 24 18.23 1.03 -14.71
N GLY A 25 16.97 1.43 -14.52
CA GLY A 25 16.24 2.35 -15.39
C GLY A 25 15.71 1.73 -16.68
N SER A 26 15.87 0.41 -16.86
CA SER A 26 15.36 -0.32 -18.02
C SER A 26 13.83 -0.29 -18.06
N ALA A 27 13.27 -0.49 -19.25
CA ALA A 27 11.81 -0.60 -19.40
C ALA A 27 11.24 -1.78 -18.61
N LYS A 28 12.00 -2.89 -18.50
CA LYS A 28 11.62 -4.05 -17.69
C LYS A 28 11.57 -3.70 -16.21
N ASP A 29 12.61 -3.06 -15.68
CA ASP A 29 12.66 -2.66 -14.28
C ASP A 29 11.55 -1.65 -13.94
N LYS A 30 11.30 -0.65 -14.80
CA LYS A 30 10.17 0.27 -14.64
C LYS A 30 8.82 -0.46 -14.59
N ASN A 31 8.59 -1.41 -15.50
CA ASN A 31 7.37 -2.22 -15.49
C ASN A 31 7.26 -3.06 -14.21
N ASN A 32 8.36 -3.65 -13.74
CA ASN A 32 8.38 -4.37 -12.47
C ASN A 32 8.05 -3.45 -11.29
N GLN A 33 8.55 -2.21 -11.26
CA GLN A 33 8.16 -1.23 -10.23
C GLN A 33 6.66 -0.94 -10.27
N TYR A 34 6.05 -0.76 -11.45
CA TYR A 34 4.60 -0.60 -11.57
C TYR A 34 3.82 -1.82 -11.08
N LEU A 35 4.24 -3.03 -11.47
CA LEU A 35 3.60 -4.28 -11.05
C LEU A 35 3.72 -4.50 -9.54
N PHE A 36 4.85 -4.12 -8.94
CA PHE A 36 5.05 -4.14 -7.49
C PHE A 36 3.97 -3.31 -6.78
N PHE A 37 3.81 -2.05 -7.18
CA PHE A 37 2.83 -1.16 -6.54
C PHE A 37 1.39 -1.61 -6.79
N SER A 38 1.06 -2.03 -8.01
CA SER A 38 -0.27 -2.56 -8.31
C SER A 38 -0.61 -3.79 -7.46
N SER A 39 0.35 -4.69 -7.26
CA SER A 39 0.17 -5.86 -6.40
C SER A 39 -0.03 -5.47 -4.94
N LEU A 40 0.79 -4.55 -4.42
CA LEU A 40 0.67 -4.06 -3.05
C LEU A 40 -0.68 -3.34 -2.81
N GLU A 41 -1.15 -2.54 -3.76
CA GLU A 41 -2.44 -1.86 -3.70
C GLU A 41 -3.60 -2.84 -3.68
N ASN A 42 -3.57 -3.88 -4.52
CA ASN A 42 -4.58 -4.94 -4.49
C ASN A 42 -4.58 -5.65 -3.13
N SER A 43 -3.41 -5.94 -2.56
CA SER A 43 -3.31 -6.52 -1.21
C SER A 43 -3.91 -5.60 -0.13
N LEU A 44 -3.68 -4.29 -0.22
CA LEU A 44 -4.29 -3.29 0.66
C LEU A 44 -5.80 -3.16 0.45
N ASP A 45 -6.29 -3.31 -0.78
CA ASP A 45 -7.70 -3.24 -1.14
C ASP A 45 -8.47 -4.40 -0.52
N TYR A 46 -7.99 -5.64 -0.74
CA TYR A 46 -8.58 -6.82 -0.12
C TYR A 46 -8.47 -6.80 1.41
N LEU A 47 -7.39 -6.22 1.96
CA LEU A 47 -7.27 -6.03 3.40
C LEU A 47 -8.33 -5.07 3.92
N ALA A 48 -8.66 -4.00 3.20
CA ALA A 48 -9.73 -3.09 3.60
C ALA A 48 -11.10 -3.79 3.57
N LEU A 49 -11.37 -4.62 2.57
CA LEU A 49 -12.60 -5.43 2.49
C LEU A 49 -12.70 -6.44 3.65
N ASP A 50 -11.59 -7.10 4.01
CA ASP A 50 -11.53 -8.01 5.16
C ASP A 50 -11.85 -7.27 6.46
N VAL A 51 -11.26 -6.09 6.66
CA VAL A 51 -11.53 -5.24 7.84
C VAL A 51 -12.98 -4.76 7.86
N GLU A 52 -13.54 -4.34 6.73
CA GLU A 52 -14.95 -3.91 6.63
C GLU A 52 -15.91 -5.04 6.99
N SER A 53 -15.60 -6.29 6.59
CA SER A 53 -16.42 -7.45 6.95
C SER A 53 -16.51 -7.70 8.46
N ILE A 54 -15.47 -7.30 9.20
CA ILE A 54 -15.41 -7.40 10.67
C ILE A 54 -16.05 -6.17 11.32
N LEU A 55 -15.79 -4.98 10.79
CA LEU A 55 -16.29 -3.69 11.28
C LEU A 55 -17.14 -2.99 10.22
N PRO A 56 -18.38 -3.44 9.98
CA PRO A 56 -19.22 -2.88 8.92
C PRO A 56 -19.64 -1.45 9.28
N LEU A 57 -19.05 -0.47 8.58
CA LEU A 57 -19.34 0.95 8.77
C LEU A 57 -20.62 1.42 8.05
N LYS A 58 -21.41 0.50 7.47
CA LYS A 58 -22.64 0.77 6.69
C LYS A 58 -22.42 1.84 5.61
N THR A 59 -21.31 1.73 4.88
CA THR A 59 -21.06 2.58 3.73
C THR A 59 -21.56 1.88 2.47
N ASP A 60 -22.51 2.49 1.78
CA ASP A 60 -22.98 1.97 0.50
C ASP A 60 -21.85 1.96 -0.53
N SER A 61 -21.75 0.88 -1.30
CA SER A 61 -20.77 0.71 -2.38
C SER A 61 -19.29 0.80 -1.95
N PHE A 62 -18.96 0.35 -0.74
CA PHE A 62 -17.57 0.36 -0.24
C PHE A 62 -16.60 -0.40 -1.17
N ASP A 63 -17.06 -1.48 -1.78
CA ASP A 63 -16.33 -2.29 -2.76
C ASP A 63 -15.89 -1.50 -4.00
N GLN A 64 -16.66 -0.49 -4.40
CA GLN A 64 -16.40 0.34 -5.58
C GLN A 64 -15.34 1.43 -5.35
N PHE A 65 -14.96 1.67 -4.09
CA PHE A 65 -13.93 2.65 -3.78
C PHE A 65 -12.54 2.13 -4.13
N ASN A 66 -11.63 3.05 -4.49
CA ASN A 66 -10.21 2.71 -4.55
C ASN A 66 -9.67 2.45 -3.13
N TYR A 67 -8.52 1.77 -3.06
CA TYR A 67 -7.93 1.35 -1.79
C TYR A 67 -7.76 2.51 -0.79
N LEU A 68 -7.28 3.69 -1.22
CA LEU A 68 -7.12 4.85 -0.33
C LEU A 68 -8.45 5.37 0.22
N ALA A 69 -9.48 5.45 -0.62
CA ALA A 69 -10.81 5.88 -0.21
C ALA A 69 -11.44 4.89 0.78
N LYS A 70 -11.23 3.58 0.58
CA LYS A 70 -11.60 2.52 1.55
C LYS A 70 -10.94 2.77 2.90
N TRP A 71 -9.62 2.96 2.93
CA TRP A 71 -8.87 3.22 4.17
C TRP A 71 -9.27 4.54 4.85
N LYS A 72 -9.51 5.60 4.09
CA LYS A 72 -10.05 6.87 4.64
C LYS A 72 -11.46 6.73 5.21
N ASN A 73 -12.27 5.81 4.69
CA ASN A 73 -13.57 5.51 5.28
C ASN A 73 -13.40 4.72 6.58
N LEU A 74 -12.57 3.67 6.55
CA LEU A 74 -12.27 2.83 7.72
C LEU A 74 -11.67 3.63 8.88
N SER A 75 -10.94 4.72 8.61
CA SER A 75 -10.39 5.60 9.65
C SER A 75 -11.44 6.36 10.47
N LYS A 76 -12.72 6.32 10.08
CA LYS A 76 -13.84 6.84 10.86
C LYS A 76 -14.21 5.93 12.04
N SER A 77 -13.82 4.65 11.99
CA SER A 77 -14.07 3.70 13.07
C SER A 77 -13.25 4.05 14.32
N ILE A 78 -13.91 4.21 15.47
CA ILE A 78 -13.24 4.57 16.73
C ILE A 78 -12.17 3.53 17.12
N THR A 79 -12.41 2.26 16.79
CA THR A 79 -11.54 1.13 17.13
C THR A 79 -10.17 1.21 16.45
N ILE A 80 -10.14 1.54 15.15
CA ILE A 80 -8.93 1.46 14.32
C ILE A 80 -8.46 2.82 13.77
N LYS A 81 -9.17 3.92 14.08
CA LYS A 81 -8.84 5.27 13.57
C LYS A 81 -7.39 5.67 13.78
N ASN A 82 -6.84 5.40 14.96
CA ASN A 82 -5.49 5.86 15.32
C ASN A 82 -4.44 5.09 14.52
N ILE A 83 -4.65 3.78 14.33
CA ILE A 83 -3.77 2.92 13.53
C ILE A 83 -3.76 3.43 12.08
N ILE A 84 -4.94 3.64 11.49
CA ILE A 84 -5.06 4.08 10.10
C ILE A 84 -4.53 5.51 9.91
N ASN A 85 -4.89 6.45 10.78
CA ASN A 85 -4.47 7.85 10.65
C ASN A 85 -2.95 8.01 10.75
N ASN A 86 -2.28 7.18 11.54
CA ASN A 86 -0.81 7.17 11.58
C ASN A 86 -0.20 6.80 10.22
N GLU A 87 -0.84 5.91 9.45
CA GLU A 87 -0.37 5.53 8.11
C GLU A 87 -0.62 6.60 7.04
N PHE A 88 -1.43 7.61 7.32
CA PHE A 88 -1.59 8.82 6.50
C PHE A 88 -0.67 9.97 6.94
N GLY A 89 0.10 9.79 8.02
CA GLY A 89 1.10 10.76 8.47
C GLY A 89 2.33 10.83 7.56
N SER A 90 3.23 11.80 7.79
CA SER A 90 4.41 12.01 6.93
C SER A 90 5.36 10.82 6.82
N ASP A 91 5.42 9.96 7.83
CA ASP A 91 6.16 8.68 7.81
C ASP A 91 5.22 7.45 7.66
N GLY A 92 3.97 7.65 7.28
CA GLY A 92 2.97 6.60 7.15
C GLY A 92 3.13 5.79 5.86
N LEU A 93 2.66 4.55 5.86
CA LEU A 93 2.66 3.65 4.70
C LEU A 93 2.06 4.31 3.45
N PHE A 94 0.87 4.91 3.56
CA PHE A 94 0.17 5.48 2.40
C PHE A 94 0.94 6.66 1.81
N THR A 95 1.56 7.47 2.66
CA THR A 95 2.42 8.57 2.23
C THR A 95 3.66 8.08 1.50
N HIS A 96 4.29 7.01 1.98
CA HIS A 96 5.44 6.40 1.28
C HIS A 96 5.05 5.81 -0.08
N ILE A 97 3.88 5.16 -0.18
CA ILE A 97 3.37 4.62 -1.45
C ILE A 97 3.12 5.75 -2.45
N GLU A 98 2.36 6.78 -2.07
CA GLU A 98 2.01 7.88 -2.98
C GLU A 98 3.26 8.67 -3.41
N ASN A 99 4.18 8.97 -2.50
CA ASN A 99 5.45 9.65 -2.82
C ASN A 99 6.29 8.89 -3.86
N VAL A 100 6.28 7.55 -3.80
CA VAL A 100 7.02 6.75 -4.79
C VAL A 100 6.25 6.71 -6.12
N LYS A 101 4.93 6.54 -6.09
CA LYS A 101 4.12 6.53 -7.32
C LYS A 101 4.21 7.82 -8.10
N GLU A 102 4.17 8.98 -7.43
CA GLU A 102 4.36 10.29 -8.07
C GLU A 102 5.68 10.36 -8.84
N LYS A 103 6.75 9.77 -8.28
CA LYS A 103 8.07 9.73 -8.91
C LYS A 103 8.14 8.76 -10.10
N ILE A 104 7.42 7.64 -10.04
CA ILE A 104 7.36 6.67 -11.15
C ILE A 104 6.55 7.26 -12.32
N SER A 105 5.48 7.99 -12.03
CA SER A 105 4.59 8.59 -13.04
C SER A 105 5.05 9.95 -13.58
N ALA A 106 6.04 10.58 -12.93
CA ALA A 106 6.57 11.86 -13.38
C ALA A 106 7.26 11.75 -14.75
N PRO A 107 6.98 12.64 -15.72
CA PRO A 107 7.79 12.73 -16.93
C PRO A 107 9.24 13.09 -16.54
N LEU A 108 10.20 12.52 -17.27
CA LEU A 108 11.61 12.91 -17.18
C LEU A 108 11.75 14.38 -17.58
N ASN A 109 11.62 15.29 -16.62
CA ASN A 109 11.88 16.71 -16.84
C ASN A 109 13.35 16.97 -16.50
N ASP A 110 14.19 17.06 -17.54
CA ASP A 110 15.62 17.37 -17.43
C ASP A 110 15.91 18.78 -16.90
N SER A 111 14.88 19.58 -16.60
CA SER A 111 14.97 21.01 -16.33
C SER A 111 14.65 21.43 -14.89
N ILE A 112 14.35 20.49 -13.98
CA ILE A 112 14.02 20.83 -12.58
C ILE A 112 14.82 19.94 -11.63
N ILE A 113 15.66 20.55 -10.79
CA ILE A 113 16.34 19.88 -9.67
C ILE A 113 15.28 19.50 -8.64
N PHE A 114 14.61 18.37 -8.85
CA PHE A 114 13.90 17.69 -7.78
C PHE A 114 14.95 17.10 -6.82
N THR A 115 14.61 16.99 -5.54
CA THR A 115 15.41 16.23 -4.58
C THR A 115 15.56 14.80 -5.13
N ASN A 116 16.76 14.52 -5.67
CA ASN A 116 17.20 13.33 -6.41
C ASN A 116 17.21 12.04 -5.56
N GLU A 117 16.26 11.88 -4.66
CA GLU A 117 16.16 10.64 -3.90
C GLU A 117 15.45 9.60 -4.78
N ALA A 118 16.25 8.99 -5.65
CA ALA A 118 15.87 7.91 -6.53
C ALA A 118 15.12 6.80 -5.76
N ILE A 119 14.20 6.16 -6.46
CA ILE A 119 13.55 4.95 -5.94
C ILE A 119 14.62 3.87 -5.93
N ASN A 120 14.76 3.19 -4.80
CA ASN A 120 15.77 2.16 -4.60
C ASN A 120 15.22 1.04 -3.74
N LEU A 121 15.97 -0.04 -3.65
CA LEU A 121 15.60 -1.23 -2.89
C LEU A 121 15.27 -0.91 -1.43
N LYS A 122 15.99 0.04 -0.81
CA LYS A 122 15.73 0.46 0.57
C LYS A 122 14.33 1.04 0.76
N LYS A 123 13.84 1.84 -0.20
CA LYS A 123 12.48 2.40 -0.16
C LYS A 123 11.42 1.34 -0.37
N ILE A 124 11.63 0.42 -1.31
CA ILE A 124 10.72 -0.71 -1.56
C ILE A 124 10.60 -1.59 -0.31
N ASN A 125 11.74 -1.94 0.30
CA ASN A 125 11.76 -2.72 1.54
C ASN A 125 11.08 -1.98 2.70
N LEU A 126 11.31 -0.66 2.83
CA LEU A 126 10.64 0.15 3.84
C LEU A 126 9.11 0.09 3.70
N ILE A 127 8.59 0.17 2.47
CA ILE A 127 7.16 0.08 2.19
C ILE A 127 6.62 -1.30 2.56
N LEU A 128 7.30 -2.38 2.16
CA LEU A 128 6.92 -3.75 2.52
C LEU A 128 6.91 -3.95 4.05
N ASP A 129 7.95 -3.48 4.74
CA ASP A 129 8.04 -3.58 6.20
C ASP A 129 6.92 -2.81 6.90
N LYS A 130 6.61 -1.60 6.43
CA LYS A 130 5.48 -0.80 6.95
C LYS A 130 4.14 -1.49 6.68
N TYR A 131 3.93 -2.02 5.48
CA TYR A 131 2.73 -2.78 5.15
C TYR A 131 2.53 -4.00 6.06
N LYS A 132 3.58 -4.81 6.26
CA LYS A 132 3.54 -5.97 7.15
C LYS A 132 3.22 -5.58 8.60
N ARG A 133 3.84 -4.51 9.09
CA ARG A 133 3.59 -3.97 10.44
C ARG A 133 2.16 -3.49 10.58
N PHE A 134 1.67 -2.71 9.63
CA PHE A 134 0.31 -2.20 9.60
C PHE A 134 -0.73 -3.33 9.61
N LYS A 135 -0.60 -4.30 8.69
CA LYS A 135 -1.44 -5.50 8.63
C LYS A 135 -1.44 -6.28 9.94
N MET A 136 -0.27 -6.47 10.56
CA MET A 136 -0.15 -7.18 11.84
C MET A 136 -0.83 -6.42 12.98
N LEU A 137 -0.59 -5.12 13.10
CA LEU A 137 -1.18 -4.26 14.13
C LEU A 137 -2.71 -4.25 14.01
N LEU A 138 -3.23 -4.06 12.80
CA LEU A 138 -4.67 -4.10 12.54
C LEU A 138 -5.29 -5.42 12.96
N ARG A 139 -4.72 -6.56 12.55
CA ARG A 139 -5.25 -7.88 12.90
C ARG A 139 -5.30 -8.09 14.40
N LYS A 140 -4.22 -7.76 15.11
CA LYS A 140 -4.19 -7.86 16.59
C LYS A 140 -5.29 -7.03 17.24
N THR A 141 -5.47 -5.79 16.81
CA THR A 141 -6.52 -4.92 17.36
C THR A 141 -7.91 -5.43 17.06
N LEU A 142 -8.14 -6.02 15.87
CA LEU A 142 -9.44 -6.59 15.50
C LEU A 142 -9.73 -7.92 16.18
N ASP A 143 -8.71 -8.75 16.42
CA ASP A 143 -8.85 -10.02 17.17
C ASP A 143 -9.12 -9.77 18.67
N GLU A 144 -8.69 -8.62 19.20
CA GLU A 144 -8.91 -8.20 20.59
C GLU A 144 -10.28 -7.52 20.83
N CYS A 145 -11.04 -7.20 19.78
CA CYS A 145 -12.35 -6.52 19.85
C CYS A 145 -13.53 -7.49 19.73
#